data_AF-A0A1J3HZF7-F1
#
_entry.id   AF-A0A1J3HZF7-F1
#
_cell.length_a   1.000
_cell.length_b   1.000
_cell.length_c   1.000
_cell.angle_alpha   90.00
_cell.angle_beta   90.00
_cell.angle_gamma   90.00
#
_symmetry.space_group_name_H-M   'P 1'
#
loop_
_entity.id
_entity.type
_entity.pdbx_description
1 polymer ?
#
loop_
_entity_poly.entity_id
_entity_poly.type
_entity_poly.pdbx_seq_one_letter_code
_entity_poly.pdbx_strand_id
1 'polypeptide(L)'
;GAVIAATAGAMLYNRESVATAETPASGLSSKDFVPLKVKQVLKYNHNTKVYVFALANPSATLDLPVSSFLLTRIKGPDGKDIIRPYTPIDTHVKGELHLLVKSYDAGVMSKHFAGLKPGDTVDLKGPIPKLKYEANMRSEIGMIAGGTGITPMLQVLEEIFRNP
;
A
#
# COMPACT_ATOMS: atom_id res chain seq x y z
N GLY A 1 9.20 -68.00 18.19
CA GLY A 1 8.83 -66.85 17.33
C GLY A 1 8.61 -65.65 18.22
N ALA A 2 9.44 -64.64 18.08
CA ALA A 2 9.41 -63.43 18.91
C ALA A 2 8.31 -62.48 18.40
N VAL A 3 7.48 -61.97 19.32
CA VAL A 3 6.52 -60.89 19.05
C VAL A 3 7.20 -59.58 19.46
N ILE A 4 7.56 -58.77 18.47
CA ILE A 4 8.11 -57.42 18.67
C ILE A 4 6.91 -56.46 18.78
N ALA A 5 6.69 -55.90 19.96
CA ALA A 5 5.74 -54.82 20.17
C ALA A 5 6.35 -53.51 19.64
N ALA A 6 5.81 -53.01 18.52
CA ALA A 6 6.19 -51.72 17.96
C ALA A 6 5.44 -50.59 18.69
N THR A 7 6.12 -49.91 19.61
CA THR A 7 5.66 -48.65 20.20
C THR A 7 5.93 -47.50 19.21
N ALA A 8 4.99 -47.25 18.31
CA ALA A 8 4.99 -46.04 17.49
C ALA A 8 4.51 -44.86 18.34
N GLY A 9 5.46 -44.18 19.00
CA GLY A 9 5.24 -42.88 19.62
C GLY A 9 4.86 -41.87 18.55
N ALA A 10 3.57 -41.55 18.46
CA ALA A 10 3.09 -40.43 17.67
C ALA A 10 3.62 -39.14 18.30
N MET A 11 4.71 -38.65 17.73
CA MET A 11 5.34 -37.37 18.00
C MET A 11 4.28 -36.28 17.83
N LEU A 12 3.80 -35.75 18.96
CA LEU A 12 2.89 -34.61 19.02
C LEU A 12 3.60 -33.45 18.30
N TYR A 13 3.20 -33.21 17.05
CA TYR A 13 3.62 -32.07 16.28
C TYR A 13 3.06 -30.84 17.01
N ASN A 14 3.94 -30.19 17.76
CA ASN A 14 3.64 -28.97 18.48
C ASN A 14 3.31 -27.91 17.42
N ARG A 15 2.04 -27.78 17.09
CA ARG A 15 1.51 -26.71 16.26
C ARG A 15 1.53 -25.47 17.14
N GLU A 16 2.72 -24.90 17.30
CA GLU A 16 2.88 -23.54 17.80
C GLU A 16 1.95 -22.69 16.95
N SER A 17 0.91 -22.21 17.59
CA SER A 17 0.00 -21.21 17.07
C SER A 17 0.86 -20.04 16.63
N VAL A 18 1.08 -19.93 15.32
CA VAL A 18 1.48 -18.68 14.71
C VAL A 18 0.41 -17.70 15.15
N ALA A 19 0.77 -16.83 16.10
CA ALA A 19 -0.07 -15.72 16.50
C ALA A 19 -0.47 -15.03 15.19
N THR A 20 -1.75 -15.07 14.86
CA THR A 20 -2.32 -14.29 13.77
C THR A 20 -2.04 -12.84 14.11
N ALA A 21 -0.97 -12.28 13.55
CA ALA A 21 -0.80 -10.85 13.53
C ALA A 21 -2.09 -10.30 12.94
N GLU A 22 -2.83 -9.51 13.73
CA GLU A 22 -4.08 -8.93 13.29
C GLU A 22 -3.81 -8.18 11.98
N THR A 23 -4.38 -8.67 10.89
CA THR A 23 -4.29 -8.01 9.59
C THR A 23 -4.83 -6.60 9.78
N PRO A 24 -4.06 -5.53 9.49
CA PRO A 24 -4.54 -4.17 9.66
C PRO A 24 -5.86 -3.98 8.94
N ALA A 25 -6.75 -3.13 9.47
CA ALA A 25 -8.07 -2.92 8.87
C ALA A 25 -7.99 -2.42 7.41
N SER A 26 -6.89 -1.77 7.03
CA SER A 26 -6.58 -1.38 5.65
C SER A 26 -6.30 -2.57 4.72
N GLY A 27 -5.93 -3.73 5.26
CA GLY A 27 -5.47 -4.90 4.51
C GLY A 27 -4.03 -4.79 4.02
N LEU A 28 -3.30 -3.73 4.38
CA LEU A 28 -1.89 -3.53 4.03
C LEU A 28 -0.95 -4.18 5.05
N SER A 29 0.27 -4.52 4.62
CA SER A 29 1.36 -4.99 5.49
C SER A 29 2.58 -4.09 5.37
N SER A 30 3.16 -3.70 6.50
CA SER A 30 4.44 -2.96 6.52
C SER A 30 5.65 -3.84 6.20
N LYS A 31 5.48 -5.16 6.24
CA LYS A 31 6.55 -6.15 6.03
C LYS A 31 6.48 -6.77 4.63
N ASP A 32 5.27 -7.13 4.21
CA ASP A 32 5.03 -7.95 3.03
C ASP A 32 4.24 -7.19 1.97
N PHE A 33 4.40 -7.62 0.72
CA PHE A 33 3.53 -7.17 -0.36
C PHE A 33 2.24 -7.98 -0.35
N VAL A 34 1.12 -7.27 -0.39
CA VAL A 34 -0.23 -7.84 -0.38
C VAL A 34 -1.03 -7.32 -1.59
N PRO A 35 -1.82 -8.17 -2.26
CA PRO A 35 -2.59 -7.74 -3.42
C PRO A 35 -3.82 -6.95 -2.98
N LEU A 36 -3.97 -5.72 -3.49
CA LEU A 36 -5.21 -4.95 -3.36
C LEU A 36 -5.93 -4.89 -4.71
N LYS A 37 -7.25 -5.02 -4.67
CA LYS A 37 -8.11 -5.01 -5.86
C LYS A 37 -8.42 -3.59 -6.30
N VAL A 38 -8.23 -3.32 -7.58
CA VAL A 38 -8.70 -2.11 -8.25
C VAL A 38 -10.23 -2.13 -8.25
N LYS A 39 -10.84 -1.22 -7.50
CA LYS A 39 -12.29 -1.00 -7.48
C LYS A 39 -12.73 -0.18 -8.68
N GLN A 40 -11.99 0.89 -9.00
CA GLN A 40 -12.35 1.84 -10.05
C GLN A 40 -11.11 2.53 -10.62
N VAL A 41 -11.19 2.94 -11.88
CA VAL A 41 -10.20 3.81 -12.52
C VAL A 41 -10.90 5.06 -13.03
N LEU A 42 -10.51 6.22 -12.49
CA LEU A 42 -11.10 7.52 -12.80
C LEU A 42 -10.14 8.34 -13.66
N LYS A 43 -10.62 8.89 -14.78
CA LYS A 43 -9.83 9.80 -15.60
C LYS A 43 -9.68 11.14 -14.86
N TYR A 44 -8.44 11.61 -14.72
CA TYR A 44 -8.17 12.97 -14.21
C TYR A 44 -7.90 13.94 -15.36
N ASN A 45 -6.99 13.58 -16.28
CA ASN A 45 -6.72 14.37 -17.49
C ASN A 45 -6.24 13.46 -18.65
N HIS A 46 -5.54 13.99 -19.64
CA HIS A 46 -5.08 13.24 -20.81
C HIS A 46 -4.05 12.13 -20.49
N ASN A 47 -3.24 12.28 -19.43
CA ASN A 47 -2.19 11.31 -19.07
C ASN A 47 -2.15 10.96 -17.58
N THR A 48 -3.15 11.37 -16.79
CA THR A 48 -3.23 11.06 -15.37
C THR A 48 -4.59 10.46 -15.05
N LYS A 49 -4.59 9.44 -14.19
CA LYS A 49 -5.79 8.77 -13.67
C LYS A 49 -5.68 8.59 -12.15
N VAL A 50 -6.81 8.50 -11.48
CA VAL A 50 -6.90 8.04 -10.09
C VAL A 50 -7.31 6.56 -10.10
N TYR A 51 -6.52 5.73 -9.43
CA TYR A 51 -6.79 4.32 -9.23
C TYR A 51 -7.31 4.13 -7.82
N VAL A 52 -8.56 3.69 -7.70
CA VAL A 52 -9.23 3.44 -6.44
C VAL A 52 -9.12 1.96 -6.13
N PHE A 53 -8.52 1.64 -4.99
CA PHE A 53 -8.35 0.28 -4.49
C PHE A 53 -9.32 0.04 -3.32
N ALA A 54 -9.88 -1.16 -3.25
CA ALA A 54 -10.69 -1.55 -2.10
C ALA A 54 -9.79 -1.98 -0.93
N LEU A 55 -10.03 -1.41 0.26
CA LEU A 55 -9.45 -1.90 1.51
C LEU A 55 -10.13 -3.19 1.96
N ALA A 56 -9.46 -3.96 2.82
CA ALA A 56 -10.03 -5.19 3.37
C ALA A 56 -11.29 -4.93 4.22
N ASN A 57 -11.29 -3.85 5.00
CA ASN A 57 -12.45 -3.41 5.77
C ASN A 57 -13.11 -2.18 5.11
N PRO A 58 -14.36 -2.27 4.64
CA PRO A 58 -15.06 -1.16 3.98
C PRO A 58 -15.40 0.01 4.91
N SER A 59 -15.36 -0.20 6.23
CA SER A 59 -15.63 0.83 7.24
C SER A 59 -14.37 1.51 7.76
N ALA A 60 -13.19 0.95 7.48
CA ALA A 60 -11.91 1.49 7.93
C ALA A 60 -11.40 2.55 6.97
N THR A 61 -10.69 3.54 7.50
CA THR A 61 -9.86 4.43 6.69
C THR A 61 -8.49 3.80 6.49
N LEU A 62 -7.70 4.37 5.59
CA LEU A 62 -6.35 3.91 5.33
C LEU A 62 -5.41 4.17 6.53
N ASP A 63 -5.66 5.26 7.26
CA ASP A 63 -4.99 5.67 8.50
C ASP A 63 -3.46 5.55 8.43
N LEU A 64 -2.90 6.18 7.40
CA LEU A 64 -1.47 6.18 7.13
C LEU A 64 -0.76 7.21 8.02
N PRO A 65 0.37 6.88 8.68
CA PRO A 65 1.18 7.87 9.35
C PRO A 65 1.54 9.02 8.40
N VAL A 66 1.43 10.27 8.87
CA VAL A 66 1.78 11.44 8.05
C VAL A 66 3.25 11.37 7.66
N SER A 67 3.57 11.81 6.44
CA SER A 67 4.89 11.65 5.84
C SER A 67 5.29 10.17 5.71
N SER A 68 4.41 9.41 5.06
CA SER A 68 4.65 8.01 4.67
C SER A 68 4.14 7.74 3.25
N PHE A 69 4.50 6.59 2.71
CA PHE A 69 4.09 6.18 1.37
C PHE A 69 3.91 4.66 1.29
N LEU A 70 3.37 4.21 0.17
CA LEU A 70 3.20 2.79 -0.16
C LEU A 70 4.18 2.41 -1.27
N LEU A 71 4.71 1.20 -1.21
CA LEU A 71 5.44 0.57 -2.30
C LEU A 71 4.46 -0.23 -3.14
N THR A 72 4.47 -0.03 -4.46
CA THR A 72 3.80 -0.91 -5.41
C THR A 72 4.82 -1.83 -6.05
N ARG A 73 4.41 -3.06 -6.37
CA ARG A 73 5.27 -4.06 -7.04
C ARG A 73 4.57 -4.66 -8.25
N ILE A 74 5.32 -4.80 -9.33
CA ILE A 74 4.93 -5.56 -10.52
C ILE A 74 6.10 -6.43 -10.98
N LYS A 75 5.80 -7.44 -11.82
CA LYS A 75 6.83 -8.14 -12.58
C LYS A 75 7.15 -7.37 -13.86
N GLY A 76 8.44 -7.10 -14.07
CA GLY A 76 8.95 -6.53 -15.30
C GLY A 76 8.99 -7.56 -16.44
N PRO A 77 9.26 -7.11 -17.69
CA PRO A 77 9.38 -8.00 -18.85
C PRO A 77 10.48 -9.06 -18.71
N ASP A 78 11.49 -8.80 -17.88
CA ASP A 78 12.60 -9.71 -17.56
C ASP A 78 12.29 -10.63 -16.36
N GLY A 79 11.07 -10.60 -15.84
CA GLY A 79 10.63 -11.37 -14.67
C GLY A 79 11.08 -10.81 -13.32
N LYS A 80 11.86 -9.72 -13.30
CA LYS A 80 12.33 -9.09 -12.05
C LYS A 80 11.27 -8.16 -11.47
N ASP A 81 11.33 -7.96 -10.16
CA ASP A 81 10.43 -7.03 -9.48
C ASP A 81 10.77 -5.58 -9.82
N ILE A 82 9.77 -4.84 -10.26
CA ILE A 82 9.82 -3.39 -10.40
C ILE A 82 8.99 -2.81 -9.26
N ILE A 83 9.67 -2.13 -8.34
CA ILE A 83 9.05 -1.54 -7.15
C ILE A 83 9.08 -0.02 -7.28
N ARG A 84 7.96 0.66 -7.02
CA ARG A 84 7.87 2.12 -7.05
C ARG A 84 7.07 2.68 -5.88
N PRO A 85 7.49 3.82 -5.30
CA PRO A 85 6.76 4.48 -4.23
C PRO A 85 5.58 5.29 -4.79
N TYR A 86 4.46 5.27 -4.08
CA TYR A 86 3.29 6.11 -4.32
C TYR A 86 2.75 6.61 -2.98
N THR A 87 2.48 7.91 -2.87
CA THR A 87 1.75 8.48 -1.73
C THR A 87 0.27 8.60 -2.11
N PRO A 88 -0.64 8.04 -1.30
CA PRO A 88 -2.08 8.22 -1.48
C PRO A 88 -2.47 9.70 -1.47
N ILE A 89 -3.49 10.05 -2.23
CA ILE A 89 -3.99 11.43 -2.29
C ILE A 89 -5.07 11.74 -1.25
N ASP A 90 -5.56 10.70 -0.55
CA ASP A 90 -6.51 10.79 0.56
C ASP A 90 -6.32 9.56 1.45
N THR A 91 -6.27 9.75 2.77
CA THR A 91 -6.11 8.69 3.77
C THR A 91 -7.36 8.45 4.62
N HIS A 92 -8.44 9.23 4.40
CA HIS A 92 -9.63 9.30 5.23
C HIS A 92 -10.90 8.76 4.56
N VAL A 93 -10.82 8.39 3.27
CA VAL A 93 -11.92 7.69 2.59
C VAL A 93 -12.10 6.29 3.20
N LYS A 94 -13.31 6.00 3.67
CA LYS A 94 -13.64 4.68 4.21
C LYS A 94 -13.64 3.64 3.10
N GLY A 95 -12.97 2.52 3.36
CA GLY A 95 -12.93 1.34 2.49
C GLY A 95 -12.11 1.51 1.23
N GLU A 96 -11.43 2.65 1.04
CA GLU A 96 -10.76 2.97 -0.21
C GLU A 96 -9.35 3.53 -0.02
N LEU A 97 -8.49 3.19 -0.98
CA LEU A 97 -7.16 3.77 -1.15
C LEU A 97 -7.09 4.39 -2.55
N HIS A 98 -6.67 5.65 -2.64
CA HIS A 98 -6.64 6.41 -3.90
C HIS A 98 -5.21 6.74 -4.30
N LEU A 99 -4.77 6.25 -5.47
CA LEU A 99 -3.46 6.58 -6.05
C LEU A 99 -3.63 7.41 -7.33
N LEU A 100 -3.10 8.63 -7.35
CA LEU A 100 -2.99 9.45 -8.56
C LEU A 100 -1.72 9.05 -9.32
N VAL A 101 -1.87 8.51 -10.52
CA VAL A 101 -0.74 8.06 -11.33
C VAL A 101 -0.76 8.73 -12.69
N LYS A 102 0.36 9.39 -13.00
CA LYS A 102 0.65 9.92 -14.34
C LYS A 102 1.33 8.85 -15.19
N SER A 103 0.78 8.60 -16.36
CA SER A 103 1.30 7.67 -17.36
C SER A 103 2.41 8.34 -18.18
N TYR A 104 3.47 7.57 -18.42
CA TYR A 104 4.62 7.93 -19.25
C TYR A 104 4.89 6.79 -20.22
N ASP A 105 5.19 7.12 -21.48
CA ASP A 105 5.29 6.14 -22.57
C ASP A 105 6.48 5.19 -22.44
N ALA A 106 7.53 5.57 -21.70
CA ALA A 106 8.71 4.73 -21.48
C ALA A 106 8.68 3.96 -20.14
N GLY A 107 7.75 4.27 -19.24
CA GLY A 107 7.74 3.72 -17.89
C GLY A 107 7.04 2.36 -17.80
N VAL A 108 7.74 1.31 -17.38
CA VAL A 108 7.14 -0.03 -17.22
C VAL A 108 5.99 -0.02 -16.20
N MET A 109 6.21 0.58 -15.03
CA MET A 109 5.14 0.75 -14.02
C MET A 109 3.98 1.61 -14.56
N SER A 110 4.29 2.68 -15.28
CA SER A 110 3.28 3.56 -15.88
C SER A 110 2.41 2.84 -16.91
N LYS A 111 3.02 1.97 -17.75
CA LYS A 111 2.29 1.12 -18.71
C LYS A 111 1.42 0.10 -18.01
N HIS A 112 1.93 -0.52 -16.94
CA HIS A 112 1.14 -1.45 -16.13
C HIS A 112 -0.12 -0.77 -15.59
N PHE A 113 0.04 0.37 -14.90
CA PHE A 113 -1.09 1.15 -14.41
C PHE A 113 -2.05 1.56 -15.53
N ALA A 114 -1.54 2.03 -16.67
CA ALA A 114 -2.38 2.45 -17.81
C ALA A 114 -3.32 1.34 -18.32
N GLY A 115 -2.93 0.07 -18.17
CA GLY A 115 -3.68 -1.12 -18.59
C GLY A 115 -4.70 -1.65 -17.57
N LEU A 116 -4.59 -1.25 -16.29
CA LEU A 116 -5.42 -1.74 -15.20
C LEU A 116 -6.91 -1.46 -15.42
N LYS A 117 -7.74 -2.40 -14.99
CA LYS A 117 -9.20 -2.35 -15.02
C LYS A 117 -9.77 -2.70 -13.65
N PRO A 118 -11.02 -2.31 -13.35
CA PRO A 118 -11.71 -2.81 -12.17
C PRO A 118 -11.66 -4.35 -12.10
N GLY A 119 -11.34 -4.89 -10.93
CA GLY A 119 -11.16 -6.32 -10.69
C GLY A 119 -9.70 -6.79 -10.70
N ASP A 120 -8.80 -6.09 -11.39
CA ASP A 120 -7.36 -6.38 -11.36
C ASP A 120 -6.76 -6.15 -9.98
N THR A 121 -5.57 -6.68 -9.72
CA THR A 121 -4.84 -6.49 -8.46
C THR A 121 -3.47 -5.87 -8.69
N VAL A 122 -3.04 -5.07 -7.71
CA VAL A 122 -1.65 -4.58 -7.62
C VAL A 122 -1.11 -4.97 -6.25
N ASP A 123 0.14 -5.41 -6.19
CA ASP A 123 0.81 -5.70 -4.93
C ASP A 123 1.25 -4.39 -4.26
N LEU A 124 0.80 -4.16 -3.03
CA LEU A 124 1.18 -3.02 -2.22
C LEU A 124 1.82 -3.44 -0.91
N LYS A 125 2.79 -2.65 -0.44
CA LYS A 125 3.43 -2.78 0.87
C LYS A 125 3.47 -1.41 1.53
N GLY A 126 3.12 -1.34 2.80
CA GLY A 126 3.22 -0.13 3.61
C GLY A 126 2.34 -0.16 4.86
N PRO A 127 2.37 0.91 5.65
CA PRO A 127 3.06 2.18 5.39
C PRO A 127 4.59 2.09 5.47
N ILE A 128 5.29 2.87 4.65
CA ILE A 128 6.73 3.12 4.76
C ILE A 128 6.93 4.56 5.25
N PRO A 129 7.31 4.76 6.52
CA PRO A 129 7.52 6.10 7.07
C PRO A 129 8.76 6.76 6.48
N LYS A 130 8.73 8.10 6.38
CA LYS A 130 9.91 8.93 6.08
C LYS A 130 10.28 9.75 7.32
N LEU A 131 10.15 11.07 7.24
CA LEU A 131 10.38 11.98 8.34
C LEU A 131 9.10 12.04 9.18
N LYS A 132 9.18 11.68 10.46
CA LYS A 132 8.04 11.82 11.36
C LYS A 132 7.61 13.29 11.43
N TYR A 133 6.36 13.56 11.11
CA TYR A 133 5.73 14.86 11.31
C TYR A 133 5.12 14.92 12.71
N GLU A 134 5.31 16.05 13.39
CA GLU A 134 4.65 16.38 14.65
C GLU A 134 4.08 17.79 14.54
N ALA A 135 2.89 18.00 15.07
CA ALA A 135 2.24 19.32 15.04
C ALA A 135 3.16 20.36 15.68
N ASN A 136 3.27 21.53 15.04
CA ASN A 136 4.10 22.64 15.50
C ASN A 136 5.60 22.32 15.67
N MET A 137 6.11 21.25 15.03
CA MET A 137 7.54 20.90 15.08
C MET A 137 8.46 21.97 14.47
N ARG A 138 7.91 22.85 13.62
CA ARG A 138 8.57 24.00 12.99
C ARG A 138 7.56 25.14 12.89
N SER A 139 8.03 26.38 13.02
CA SER A 139 7.20 27.58 12.84
C SER A 139 6.82 27.79 11.37
N GLU A 140 7.66 27.33 10.44
CA GLU A 140 7.45 27.47 9.00
C GLU A 140 7.91 26.20 8.28
N ILE A 141 7.16 25.78 7.26
CA ILE A 141 7.48 24.63 6.41
C ILE A 141 7.42 25.08 4.95
N GLY A 142 8.57 25.14 4.29
CA GLY A 142 8.66 25.38 2.85
C GLY A 142 8.52 24.07 2.06
N MET A 143 7.61 24.03 1.08
CA MET A 143 7.42 22.86 0.21
C MET A 143 7.59 23.26 -1.26
N ILE A 144 8.39 22.48 -2.00
CA ILE A 144 8.57 22.64 -3.45
C ILE A 144 8.19 21.31 -4.11
N ALA A 145 7.23 21.37 -5.04
CA ALA A 145 6.73 20.18 -5.73
C ALA A 145 6.57 20.43 -7.23
N GLY A 146 6.75 19.38 -8.02
CA GLY A 146 6.52 19.37 -9.47
C GLY A 146 5.82 18.09 -9.90
N GLY A 147 4.80 18.22 -10.75
CA GLY A 147 4.02 17.08 -11.24
C GLY A 147 3.44 16.23 -10.11
N THR A 148 3.60 14.90 -10.18
CA THR A 148 3.12 13.97 -9.15
C THR A 148 3.90 14.06 -7.83
N GLY A 149 4.98 14.84 -7.76
CA GLY A 149 5.69 15.12 -6.51
C GLY A 149 4.88 15.91 -5.49
N ILE A 150 3.69 16.41 -5.85
CA ILE A 150 2.77 17.10 -4.94
C ILE A 150 2.12 16.17 -3.92
N THR A 151 1.93 14.87 -4.22
CA THR A 151 1.17 13.95 -3.36
C THR A 151 1.75 13.75 -1.95
N PRO A 152 3.09 13.61 -1.73
CA PRO A 152 3.63 13.61 -0.37
C PRO A 152 3.45 14.95 0.36
N MET A 153 3.44 16.07 -0.36
CA MET A 153 3.23 17.39 0.25
C MET A 153 1.78 17.55 0.71
N LEU A 154 0.83 17.08 -0.10
CA LEU A 154 -0.59 17.10 0.24
C LEU A 154 -0.87 16.39 1.56
N GLN A 155 -0.28 15.21 1.78
CA GLN A 155 -0.44 14.46 3.03
C GLN A 155 -0.05 15.29 4.28
N VAL A 156 1.06 16.03 4.21
CA VAL A 156 1.53 16.88 5.32
C VAL A 156 0.68 18.13 5.45
N LEU A 157 0.34 18.79 4.34
CA LEU A 157 -0.51 19.99 4.33
C LEU A 157 -1.87 19.73 4.96
N GLU A 158 -2.52 18.63 4.59
CA GLU A 158 -3.82 18.29 5.16
C GLU A 158 -3.74 18.04 6.67
N GLU A 159 -2.65 17.45 7.16
CA GLU A 159 -2.45 17.28 8.60
C GLU A 159 -2.31 18.63 9.31
N ILE A 160 -1.48 19.54 8.78
CA ILE A 160 -1.32 20.90 9.31
C ILE A 160 -2.68 21.60 9.42
N PHE A 161 -3.53 21.51 8.40
CA PHE A 161 -4.84 22.17 8.40
C PHE A 161 -5.89 21.48 9.29
N ARG A 162 -5.78 20.18 9.52
CA ARG A 162 -6.67 19.44 10.44
C ARG A 162 -6.30 19.64 11.90
N ASN A 163 -5.03 19.85 12.20
CA ASN A 163 -4.48 20.02 13.54
C ASN A 163 -3.55 21.25 13.61
N PRO A 164 -4.13 22.47 13.63
CA PRO A 164 -3.36 23.71 13.62
C PRO A 164 -2.58 23.93 14.93
#